data_AF-A0A5N7C8B2-F1
#
_entry.id   AF-A0A5N7C8B2-F1
#
_cell.length_a   1.000
_cell.length_b   1.000
_cell.length_c   1.000
_cell.angle_alpha   90.00
_cell.angle_beta   90.00
_cell.angle_gamma   90.00
#
_symmetry.space_group_name_H-M   'P 1'
#
loop_
_entity.id
_entity.type
_entity.pdbx_description
1 polymer ?
#
loop_
_entity_poly.entity_id
_entity_poly.type
_entity_poly.pdbx_seq_one_letter_code
_entity_poly.pdbx_strand_id
1 'polypeptide(L)'
;MCPSQRPCDSKTDLFLQEHETGKLVPMITVVRRRRRWHLVHPSWYRNSLLASTGFLEFANAGDFAANVWNEIPVPRHAMILMAIGGPIALLMSVVALRDFILSWRNVKRLHAERKYLQSLQNDYLVSTNPDPDLIRLIDSRLGVGWRELGTELIDRIAMDVFLGLGALLVGTGTIMAIWGAHPKVFHASNLLSGFVGNAFAASFGVVNAVWSVYLARRFHRYDRACARVPALAPFRDRLHLRFNKFKWHAVVSGLTGLIAGAASMVTAKMWWGYVVLAPCMVLQVACNRFWRVHLGYDRPVVSDYDQRGILLRETQEIRDEEKDAPLLDSLATTVTLYNALGALPSPSEALDWTRLDSLVQFIITNDLFDSLCDWLARDKSVPSDVRDAVFRLPASDAEHVEVTLTPEHLLAIPLPLQAQLRDLCRQYLQHAGRKVLLYRERYLLEMMGSMLSRESE
;
A
#
# COMPACT_ATOMS: atom_id res chain seq x y z
N MET A 1 -8.07 5.20 -53.54
CA MET A 1 -9.21 5.68 -52.73
C MET A 1 -9.60 4.57 -51.78
N CYS A 2 -9.14 4.65 -50.54
CA CYS A 2 -9.35 3.64 -49.50
C CYS A 2 -10.47 4.13 -48.57
N PRO A 3 -11.46 3.29 -48.20
CA PRO A 3 -12.45 3.70 -47.22
C PRO A 3 -11.93 3.53 -45.80
N SER A 4 -11.96 4.66 -45.09
CA SER A 4 -11.86 4.89 -43.65
C SER A 4 -12.30 3.71 -42.75
N GLN A 5 -11.35 3.15 -42.00
CA GLN A 5 -11.62 2.37 -40.78
C GLN A 5 -11.96 3.32 -39.62
N ARG A 6 -13.20 3.27 -39.13
CA ARG A 6 -13.55 3.75 -37.78
C ARG A 6 -13.28 2.62 -36.79
N PRO A 7 -12.63 2.86 -35.65
CA PRO A 7 -12.54 1.85 -34.60
C PRO A 7 -13.94 1.66 -34.01
N CYS A 8 -14.40 0.42 -34.06
CA CYS A 8 -15.66 -0.01 -33.46
C CYS A 8 -15.44 -0.02 -31.93
N ASP A 9 -16.12 0.90 -31.24
CA ASP A 9 -16.32 0.83 -29.79
C ASP A 9 -17.19 -0.39 -29.48
N SER A 10 -16.59 -1.58 -29.37
CA SER A 10 -17.26 -2.70 -28.72
C SER A 10 -17.11 -2.52 -27.22
N LYS A 11 -18.17 -2.01 -26.59
CA LYS A 11 -18.41 -2.21 -25.16
C LYS A 11 -18.26 -3.70 -24.86
N THR A 12 -17.32 -4.04 -23.99
CA THR A 12 -17.08 -5.40 -23.53
C THR A 12 -18.32 -5.88 -22.81
N ASP A 13 -19.11 -6.74 -23.46
CA ASP A 13 -20.04 -7.62 -22.79
C ASP A 13 -19.23 -8.46 -21.80
N LEU A 14 -19.46 -8.27 -20.50
CA LEU A 14 -18.79 -9.03 -19.45
C LEU A 14 -19.83 -9.82 -18.67
N PHE A 15 -19.57 -11.12 -18.68
CA PHE A 15 -20.50 -12.23 -18.55
C PHE A 15 -20.75 -12.56 -17.08
N LEU A 16 -22.01 -12.48 -16.66
CA LEU A 16 -22.53 -13.06 -15.42
C LEU A 16 -23.03 -14.48 -15.72
N GLN A 17 -22.50 -15.47 -15.02
CA GLN A 17 -23.16 -16.77 -14.92
C GLN A 17 -23.77 -16.87 -13.53
N GLU A 18 -25.01 -16.39 -13.38
CA GLU A 18 -25.85 -16.73 -12.24
C GLU A 18 -26.15 -18.22 -12.32
N HIS A 19 -25.59 -19.01 -11.41
CA HIS A 19 -26.11 -20.36 -11.16
C HIS A 19 -27.39 -20.24 -10.34
N GLU A 20 -28.35 -21.16 -10.57
CA GLU A 20 -29.72 -21.26 -10.03
C GLU A 20 -29.88 -21.19 -8.49
N THR A 21 -28.82 -20.90 -7.73
CA THR A 21 -28.81 -20.76 -6.26
C THR A 21 -28.48 -19.35 -5.76
N GLY A 22 -28.31 -18.35 -6.62
CA GLY A 22 -28.04 -16.97 -6.19
C GLY A 22 -26.68 -16.75 -5.50
N LYS A 23 -25.79 -17.74 -5.53
CA LYS A 23 -24.43 -17.64 -4.96
C LYS A 23 -23.47 -17.06 -6.00
N LEU A 24 -22.93 -15.88 -5.69
CA LEU A 24 -21.85 -15.25 -6.45
C LEU A 24 -20.60 -16.14 -6.41
N VAL A 25 -20.14 -16.62 -7.58
CA VAL A 25 -18.88 -17.36 -7.71
C VAL A 25 -17.76 -16.37 -7.98
N PRO A 26 -16.68 -16.33 -7.18
CA PRO A 26 -15.58 -15.40 -7.42
C PRO A 26 -14.87 -15.74 -8.72
N MET A 27 -14.78 -14.76 -9.62
CA MET A 27 -14.06 -14.89 -10.89
C MET A 27 -12.85 -13.95 -10.90
N ILE A 28 -11.69 -14.49 -11.26
CA ILE A 28 -10.43 -13.77 -11.26
C ILE A 28 -9.86 -13.75 -12.67
N THR A 29 -9.45 -12.57 -13.12
CA THR A 29 -8.77 -12.43 -14.40
C THR A 29 -7.26 -12.27 -14.20
N VAL A 30 -6.49 -13.18 -14.80
CA VAL A 30 -5.02 -13.16 -14.77
C VAL A 30 -4.48 -13.02 -16.18
N VAL A 31 -3.53 -12.11 -16.37
CA VAL A 31 -2.87 -11.89 -17.66
C VAL A 31 -1.41 -12.24 -17.57
N ARG A 32 -0.92 -13.04 -18.51
CA ARG A 32 0.52 -13.28 -18.70
C ARG A 32 1.12 -12.06 -19.40
N ARG A 33 2.17 -11.46 -18.84
CA ARG A 33 3.03 -10.48 -19.51
C ARG A 33 4.49 -10.81 -19.24
N ARG A 34 5.32 -10.87 -20.30
CA ARG A 34 6.76 -11.17 -20.19
C ARG A 34 7.05 -12.41 -19.34
N ARG A 35 6.31 -13.51 -19.60
CA ARG A 35 6.39 -14.79 -18.87
C ARG A 35 6.01 -14.74 -17.37
N ARG A 36 5.44 -13.64 -16.88
CA ARG A 36 4.93 -13.53 -15.50
C ARG A 36 3.43 -13.33 -15.50
N TRP A 37 2.76 -13.96 -14.55
CA TRP A 37 1.33 -13.81 -14.33
C TRP A 37 1.05 -12.58 -13.49
N HIS A 38 0.06 -11.80 -13.92
CA HIS A 38 -0.39 -10.60 -13.23
C HIS A 38 -1.90 -10.63 -13.07
N LEU A 39 -2.34 -10.55 -11.82
CA LEU A 39 -3.74 -10.31 -11.49
C LEU A 39 -4.17 -8.96 -12.06
N VAL A 40 -5.24 -8.96 -12.87
CA VAL A 40 -5.85 -7.73 -13.40
C VAL A 40 -7.04 -7.32 -12.55
N HIS A 41 -7.87 -8.29 -12.15
CA HIS A 41 -9.03 -8.08 -11.31
C HIS A 41 -9.11 -9.13 -10.18
N PRO A 42 -9.63 -8.76 -9.00
CA PRO A 42 -10.03 -7.40 -8.61
C PRO A 42 -8.83 -6.46 -8.43
N SER A 43 -9.11 -5.15 -8.36
CA SER A 43 -8.07 -4.15 -8.16
C SER A 43 -7.73 -4.02 -6.66
N TRP A 44 -6.44 -3.94 -6.33
CA TRP A 44 -5.99 -3.90 -4.94
C TRP A 44 -5.25 -2.59 -4.63
N TYR A 45 -5.53 -2.03 -3.46
CA TYR A 45 -4.65 -1.09 -2.80
C TYR A 45 -3.53 -1.91 -2.15
N ARG A 46 -2.28 -1.51 -2.40
CA ARG A 46 -1.09 -2.27 -1.97
C ARG A 46 -0.19 -1.40 -1.12
N ASN A 47 0.29 -1.94 -0.01
CA ASN A 47 1.42 -1.44 0.74
C ASN A 47 2.70 -1.65 -0.09
N SER A 48 2.92 -0.72 -1.02
CA SER A 48 3.96 -0.77 -2.04
C SER A 48 5.17 0.12 -1.71
N LEU A 49 5.25 0.66 -0.48
CA LEU A 49 6.35 1.50 -0.03
C LEU A 49 7.66 0.70 -0.08
N LEU A 50 8.62 1.22 -0.85
CA LEU A 50 9.94 0.60 -0.98
C LEU A 50 10.74 0.71 0.32
N ALA A 51 11.55 -0.31 0.61
CA ALA A 51 12.51 -0.24 1.72
C ALA A 51 13.51 0.89 1.51
N SER A 52 13.92 1.06 0.25
CA SER A 52 14.96 1.98 -0.16
C SER A 52 14.57 3.45 0.04
N THR A 53 13.27 3.80 0.04
CA THR A 53 12.87 5.19 0.28
C THR A 53 13.17 5.66 1.70
N GLY A 54 13.29 4.75 2.67
CA GLY A 54 13.79 5.09 4.01
C GLY A 54 15.20 5.66 4.01
N PHE A 55 15.98 5.43 2.94
CA PHE A 55 17.34 5.95 2.78
C PHE A 55 17.40 7.26 1.97
N LEU A 56 16.27 7.84 1.54
CA LEU A 56 16.29 9.08 0.74
C LEU A 56 16.98 10.23 1.46
N GLU A 57 16.83 10.34 2.77
CA GLU A 57 17.50 11.37 3.56
C GLU A 57 19.04 11.22 3.56
N PHE A 58 19.57 10.00 3.35
CA PHE A 58 21.02 9.83 3.20
C PHE A 58 21.55 10.47 1.93
N ALA A 59 20.72 10.59 0.88
CA ALA A 59 21.11 11.29 -0.34
C ALA A 59 21.39 12.77 -0.07
N ASN A 60 20.64 13.40 0.83
CA ASN A 60 20.84 14.79 1.24
C ASN A 60 22.16 14.98 2.01
N ALA A 61 22.72 13.92 2.61
CA ALA A 61 24.08 13.98 3.18
C ALA A 61 25.20 13.59 2.21
N GLY A 62 24.87 13.25 0.96
CA GLY A 62 25.85 12.89 -0.06
C GLY A 62 26.83 14.02 -0.39
N ASP A 63 26.44 15.26 -0.11
CA ASP A 63 27.27 16.46 -0.26
C ASP A 63 28.23 16.74 0.90
N PHE A 64 28.28 15.87 1.93
CA PHE A 64 29.12 16.07 3.12
C PHE A 64 30.53 16.52 2.77
N ALA A 65 31.18 15.82 1.85
CA ALA A 65 32.54 16.15 1.48
C ALA A 65 32.65 17.50 0.76
N ALA A 66 31.66 17.83 -0.09
CA ALA A 66 31.62 19.07 -0.87
C ALA A 66 31.41 20.30 0.02
N ASN A 67 30.57 20.19 1.05
CA ASN A 67 30.29 21.32 1.94
C ASN A 67 31.35 21.48 3.04
N VAL A 68 31.95 20.38 3.54
CA VAL A 68 32.95 20.43 4.61
C VAL A 68 34.34 20.81 4.10
N TRP A 69 34.78 20.21 2.99
CA TRP A 69 36.09 20.51 2.39
C TRP A 69 35.94 21.37 1.14
N ASN A 70 35.28 22.51 1.32
CA ASN A 70 34.99 23.48 0.27
C ASN A 70 36.20 24.42 -0.02
N GLU A 71 37.39 23.84 -0.09
CA GLU A 71 38.66 24.52 -0.35
C GLU A 71 39.14 24.23 -1.77
N ILE A 72 39.85 25.19 -2.39
CA ILE A 72 40.43 25.02 -3.72
C ILE A 72 41.96 25.07 -3.61
N PRO A 73 42.69 24.07 -4.13
CA PRO A 73 42.19 22.83 -4.74
C PRO A 73 41.61 21.85 -3.72
N VAL A 74 40.61 21.08 -4.14
CA VAL A 74 39.93 20.11 -3.27
C VAL A 74 40.91 19.01 -2.81
N PRO A 75 40.98 18.69 -1.51
CA PRO A 75 41.83 17.61 -1.01
C PRO A 75 41.48 16.24 -1.63
N ARG A 76 42.48 15.39 -1.88
CA ARG A 76 42.27 14.08 -2.54
C ARG A 76 41.27 13.17 -1.82
N HIS A 77 41.30 13.14 -0.49
CA HIS A 77 40.35 12.34 0.28
C HIS A 77 38.91 12.84 0.13
N ALA A 78 38.72 14.17 0.08
CA ALA A 78 37.41 14.78 -0.14
C ALA A 78 36.91 14.51 -1.57
N MET A 79 37.78 14.58 -2.58
CA MET A 79 37.42 14.20 -3.96
C MET A 79 36.93 12.76 -4.06
N ILE A 80 37.59 11.81 -3.37
CA ILE A 80 37.15 10.40 -3.35
C ILE A 80 35.77 10.28 -2.71
N LEU A 81 35.52 10.97 -1.58
CA LEU A 81 34.22 10.95 -0.92
C LEU A 81 33.13 11.59 -1.78
N MET A 82 33.40 12.70 -2.47
CA MET A 82 32.47 13.34 -3.42
C MET A 82 32.15 12.42 -4.60
N ALA A 83 33.16 11.72 -5.14
CA ALA A 83 33.00 10.77 -6.23
C ALA A 83 32.17 9.52 -5.85
N ILE A 84 31.99 9.26 -4.55
CA ILE A 84 31.11 8.20 -4.04
C ILE A 84 29.73 8.78 -3.67
N GLY A 85 29.70 9.86 -2.88
CA GLY A 85 28.48 10.49 -2.37
C GLY A 85 27.59 11.05 -3.46
N GLY A 86 28.17 11.74 -4.45
CA GLY A 86 27.45 12.32 -5.59
C GLY A 86 26.67 11.27 -6.39
N PRO A 87 27.32 10.20 -6.89
CA PRO A 87 26.63 9.11 -7.59
C PRO A 87 25.59 8.37 -6.74
N ILE A 88 25.83 8.16 -5.44
CA ILE A 88 24.84 7.55 -4.54
C ILE A 88 23.60 8.44 -4.44
N ALA A 89 23.76 9.75 -4.26
CA ALA A 89 22.65 10.69 -4.25
C ALA A 89 21.87 10.67 -5.57
N LEU A 90 22.56 10.66 -6.71
CA LEU A 90 21.91 10.52 -8.02
C LEU A 90 21.13 9.20 -8.14
N LEU A 91 21.68 8.07 -7.68
CA LEU A 91 20.98 6.78 -7.67
C LEU A 91 19.69 6.83 -6.84
N MET A 92 19.70 7.56 -5.72
CA MET A 92 18.52 7.73 -4.88
C MET A 92 17.39 8.51 -5.56
N SER A 93 17.70 9.42 -6.50
CA SER A 93 16.66 10.05 -7.33
C SER A 93 15.91 9.04 -8.21
N VAL A 94 16.59 7.99 -8.70
CA VAL A 94 15.95 6.90 -9.45
C VAL A 94 15.06 6.04 -8.54
N VAL A 95 15.49 5.81 -7.29
CA VAL A 95 14.67 5.13 -6.27
C VAL A 95 13.40 5.92 -5.98
N ALA A 96 13.51 7.24 -5.78
CA ALA A 96 12.36 8.13 -5.57
C ALA A 96 11.40 8.08 -6.76
N LEU A 97 11.90 8.17 -8.00
CA LEU A 97 11.05 8.07 -9.20
C LEU A 97 10.30 6.72 -9.26
N ARG A 98 10.96 5.63 -8.86
CA ARG A 98 10.32 4.31 -8.83
C ARG A 98 9.21 4.23 -7.77
N ASP A 99 9.44 4.74 -6.56
CA ASP A 99 8.40 4.77 -5.52
C ASP A 99 7.24 5.69 -5.92
N PHE A 100 7.54 6.84 -6.53
CA PHE A 100 6.54 7.78 -7.06
C PHE A 100 5.61 7.08 -8.05
N ILE A 101 6.13 6.28 -8.98
CA ILE A 101 5.31 5.53 -9.94
C ILE A 101 4.42 4.50 -9.22
N LEU A 102 4.91 3.86 -8.16
CA LEU A 102 4.13 2.91 -7.36
C LEU A 102 3.02 3.60 -6.59
N SER A 103 3.34 4.72 -5.92
CA SER A 103 2.37 5.55 -5.21
C SER A 103 1.30 6.11 -6.16
N TRP A 104 1.71 6.62 -7.32
CA TRP A 104 0.80 7.16 -8.34
C TRP A 104 -0.23 6.13 -8.83
N ARG A 105 0.16 4.86 -8.94
CA ARG A 105 -0.77 3.77 -9.27
C ARG A 105 -1.80 3.55 -8.15
N ASN A 106 -1.38 3.61 -6.89
CA ASN A 106 -2.30 3.56 -5.74
C ASN A 106 -3.24 4.77 -5.74
N VAL A 107 -2.73 5.99 -5.94
CA VAL A 107 -3.52 7.23 -6.02
C VAL A 107 -4.59 7.12 -7.10
N LYS A 108 -4.24 6.65 -8.30
CA LYS A 108 -5.23 6.47 -9.38
C LYS A 108 -6.36 5.52 -8.99
N ARG A 109 -6.03 4.40 -8.33
CA ARG A 109 -7.02 3.41 -7.85
C ARG A 109 -7.92 4.00 -6.76
N LEU A 110 -7.34 4.64 -5.75
CA LEU A 110 -8.07 5.27 -4.66
C LEU A 110 -8.95 6.42 -5.15
N HIS A 111 -8.49 7.18 -6.14
CA HIS A 111 -9.28 8.25 -6.73
C HIS A 111 -10.47 7.73 -7.54
N ALA A 112 -10.29 6.61 -8.27
CA ALA A 112 -11.38 5.95 -8.99
C ALA A 112 -12.42 5.37 -8.02
N GLU A 113 -11.98 4.67 -6.96
CA GLU A 113 -12.88 4.18 -5.90
C GLU A 113 -13.62 5.31 -5.22
N ARG A 114 -12.93 6.41 -4.89
CA ARG A 114 -13.58 7.58 -4.27
C ARG A 114 -14.69 8.13 -5.16
N LYS A 115 -14.43 8.31 -6.45
CA LYS A 115 -15.45 8.79 -7.41
C LYS A 115 -16.65 7.86 -7.46
N TYR A 116 -16.40 6.55 -7.51
CA TYR A 116 -17.44 5.53 -7.50
C TYR A 116 -18.26 5.53 -6.20
N LEU A 117 -17.61 5.62 -5.04
CA LEU A 117 -18.30 5.68 -3.76
C LEU A 117 -19.13 6.96 -3.61
N GLN A 118 -18.64 8.09 -4.15
CA GLN A 118 -19.40 9.35 -4.17
C GLN A 118 -20.60 9.28 -5.10
N SER A 119 -20.49 8.67 -6.29
CA SER A 119 -21.66 8.46 -7.15
C SER A 119 -22.67 7.53 -6.49
N LEU A 120 -22.20 6.42 -5.92
CA LEU A 120 -23.06 5.47 -5.23
C LEU A 120 -23.79 6.10 -4.04
N GLN A 121 -23.10 6.92 -3.24
CA GLN A 121 -23.72 7.67 -2.16
C GLN A 121 -24.84 8.58 -2.66
N ASN A 122 -24.60 9.33 -3.74
CA ASN A 122 -25.60 10.23 -4.32
C ASN A 122 -26.82 9.44 -4.84
N ASP A 123 -26.59 8.30 -5.50
CA ASP A 123 -27.66 7.45 -6.03
C ASP A 123 -28.55 6.90 -4.89
N TYR A 124 -27.95 6.45 -3.78
CA TYR A 124 -28.70 5.98 -2.61
C TYR A 124 -29.43 7.10 -1.86
N LEU A 125 -28.84 8.29 -1.76
CA LEU A 125 -29.48 9.44 -1.12
C LEU A 125 -30.74 9.91 -1.87
N VAL A 126 -30.79 9.70 -3.19
CA VAL A 126 -31.94 10.06 -4.05
C VAL A 126 -32.97 8.92 -4.12
N SER A 127 -32.64 7.73 -3.63
CA SER A 127 -33.54 6.57 -3.65
C SER A 127 -34.76 6.77 -2.73
N THR A 128 -35.87 6.12 -3.06
CA THR A 128 -37.16 6.28 -2.35
C THR A 128 -37.10 5.84 -0.88
N ASN A 129 -36.21 4.90 -0.54
CA ASN A 129 -35.99 4.39 0.82
C ASN A 129 -34.47 4.34 1.09
N PRO A 130 -33.85 5.46 1.52
CA PRO A 130 -32.42 5.48 1.80
C PRO A 130 -32.11 4.62 3.03
N ASP A 131 -31.17 3.70 2.88
CA ASP A 131 -30.65 2.89 3.98
C ASP A 131 -29.57 3.68 4.74
N PRO A 132 -29.83 4.12 5.98
CA PRO A 132 -28.89 4.96 6.72
C PRO A 132 -27.59 4.23 7.06
N ASP A 133 -27.63 2.91 7.26
CA ASP A 133 -26.45 2.15 7.65
C ASP A 133 -25.52 1.89 6.48
N LEU A 134 -26.08 1.70 5.28
CA LEU A 134 -25.29 1.66 4.04
C LEU A 134 -24.62 3.01 3.76
N ILE A 135 -25.32 4.12 3.95
CA ILE A 135 -24.75 5.47 3.78
C ILE A 135 -23.59 5.66 4.76
N ARG A 136 -23.76 5.28 6.04
CA ARG A 136 -22.69 5.31 7.06
C ARG A 136 -21.48 4.46 6.67
N LEU A 137 -21.71 3.27 6.12
CA LEU A 137 -20.65 2.39 5.63
C LEU A 137 -19.86 3.06 4.50
N ILE A 138 -20.55 3.59 3.48
CA ILE A 138 -19.92 4.33 2.37
C ILE A 138 -19.13 5.53 2.90
N ASP A 139 -19.68 6.27 3.85
CA ASP A 139 -19.05 7.42 4.47
C ASP A 139 -17.79 7.06 5.26
N SER A 140 -17.83 5.97 6.03
CA SER A 140 -16.66 5.47 6.76
C SER A 140 -15.54 5.06 5.80
N ARG A 141 -15.88 4.43 4.66
CA ARG A 141 -14.94 4.07 3.59
C ARG A 141 -14.35 5.28 2.91
N LEU A 142 -15.16 6.30 2.60
CA LEU A 142 -14.69 7.59 2.06
C LEU A 142 -13.76 8.29 3.06
N GLY A 143 -14.03 8.16 4.36
CA GLY A 143 -13.19 8.64 5.43
C GLY A 143 -11.81 7.97 5.45
N VAL A 144 -11.76 6.63 5.45
CA VAL A 144 -10.50 5.87 5.38
C VAL A 144 -9.75 6.17 4.07
N GLY A 145 -10.46 6.19 2.94
CA GLY A 145 -9.90 6.51 1.63
C GLY A 145 -9.25 7.90 1.56
N TRP A 146 -9.78 8.90 2.29
CA TRP A 146 -9.13 10.21 2.40
C TRP A 146 -7.75 10.14 3.07
N ARG A 147 -7.64 9.35 4.15
CA ARG A 147 -6.36 9.15 4.84
C ARG A 147 -5.37 8.38 3.95
N GLU A 148 -5.82 7.31 3.32
CA GLU A 148 -4.99 6.51 2.41
C GLU A 148 -4.46 7.37 1.26
N LEU A 149 -5.35 8.15 0.61
CA LEU A 149 -4.97 9.07 -0.45
C LEU A 149 -3.97 10.12 0.03
N GLY A 150 -4.22 10.72 1.19
CA GLY A 150 -3.29 11.70 1.77
C GLY A 150 -1.93 11.12 2.13
N THR A 151 -1.89 9.86 2.58
CA THR A 151 -0.62 9.15 2.83
C THR A 151 0.14 8.93 1.51
N GLU A 152 -0.52 8.46 0.46
CA GLU A 152 0.14 8.26 -0.84
C GLU A 152 0.58 9.59 -1.49
N LEU A 153 -0.19 10.67 -1.30
CA LEU A 153 0.15 11.99 -1.83
C LEU A 153 1.25 12.71 -1.04
N ILE A 154 1.12 12.78 0.28
CA ILE A 154 2.03 13.57 1.13
C ILE A 154 3.22 12.72 1.58
N ASP A 155 2.98 11.60 2.27
CA ASP A 155 4.06 10.79 2.85
C ASP A 155 4.88 10.04 1.80
N ARG A 156 4.39 9.96 0.55
CA ARG A 156 5.10 9.31 -0.56
C ARG A 156 5.38 10.24 -1.72
N ILE A 157 4.37 10.70 -2.47
CA ILE A 157 4.62 11.50 -3.68
C ILE A 157 5.35 12.81 -3.36
N ALA A 158 4.92 13.57 -2.34
CA ALA A 158 5.64 14.78 -1.97
C ALA A 158 7.05 14.44 -1.50
N MET A 159 7.23 13.43 -0.63
CA MET A 159 8.56 12.96 -0.23
C MET A 159 9.45 12.65 -1.44
N ASP A 160 8.96 11.84 -2.38
CA ASP A 160 9.70 11.42 -3.57
C ASP A 160 10.04 12.59 -4.49
N VAL A 161 9.13 13.55 -4.66
CA VAL A 161 9.37 14.74 -5.48
C VAL A 161 10.41 15.64 -4.81
N PHE A 162 10.20 16.01 -3.55
CA PHE A 162 11.09 16.93 -2.85
C PHE A 162 12.46 16.29 -2.61
N LEU A 163 12.53 15.12 -1.99
CA LEU A 163 13.79 14.45 -1.69
C LEU A 163 14.46 13.89 -2.95
N GLY A 164 13.69 13.47 -3.97
CA GLY A 164 14.24 13.01 -5.24
C GLY A 164 14.85 14.13 -6.07
N LEU A 165 14.19 15.29 -6.16
CA LEU A 165 14.77 16.49 -6.79
C LEU A 165 15.95 17.02 -5.98
N GLY A 166 15.83 17.04 -4.64
CA GLY A 166 16.92 17.37 -3.73
C GLY A 166 18.15 16.51 -4.01
N ALA A 167 17.99 15.18 -4.02
CA ALA A 167 19.04 14.22 -4.32
C ALA A 167 19.68 14.40 -5.70
N LEU A 168 18.89 14.77 -6.73
CA LEU A 168 19.39 15.08 -8.06
C LEU A 168 20.31 16.32 -8.05
N LEU A 169 19.87 17.41 -7.40
CA LEU A 169 20.65 18.65 -7.30
C LEU A 169 21.89 18.49 -6.42
N VAL A 170 21.72 17.83 -5.27
CA VAL A 170 22.80 17.48 -4.33
C VAL A 170 23.86 16.62 -5.02
N GLY A 171 23.45 15.55 -5.69
CA GLY A 171 24.36 14.67 -6.42
C GLY A 171 25.10 15.38 -7.55
N THR A 172 24.39 16.20 -8.34
CA THR A 172 24.98 16.98 -9.43
C THR A 172 25.98 18.02 -8.92
N GLY A 173 25.60 18.79 -7.91
CA GLY A 173 26.48 19.78 -7.27
C GLY A 173 27.72 19.12 -6.68
N THR A 174 27.56 18.01 -5.97
CA THR A 174 28.69 17.27 -5.36
C THR A 174 29.70 16.78 -6.41
N ILE A 175 29.23 16.29 -7.57
CA ILE A 175 30.13 15.89 -8.66
C ILE A 175 30.80 17.12 -9.28
N MET A 176 30.07 18.21 -9.50
CA MET A 176 30.63 19.46 -10.02
C MET A 176 31.72 20.05 -9.11
N ALA A 177 31.60 19.87 -7.79
CA ALA A 177 32.55 20.34 -6.79
C ALA A 177 33.99 19.83 -7.04
N ILE A 178 34.14 18.64 -7.61
CA ILE A 178 35.44 18.03 -7.95
C ILE A 178 36.22 18.93 -8.94
N TRP A 179 35.52 19.63 -9.83
CA TRP A 179 36.10 20.57 -10.80
C TRP A 179 35.97 22.04 -10.34
N GLY A 180 35.84 22.27 -9.04
CA GLY A 180 35.66 23.59 -8.42
C GLY A 180 36.79 24.60 -8.67
N ALA A 181 37.90 24.22 -9.32
CA ALA A 181 38.95 25.15 -9.74
C ALA A 181 38.43 26.25 -10.71
N HIS A 182 37.34 26.00 -11.44
CA HIS A 182 36.67 27.02 -12.23
C HIS A 182 35.67 27.82 -11.38
N PRO A 183 35.79 29.16 -11.27
CA PRO A 183 34.92 29.96 -10.39
C PRO A 183 33.41 29.79 -10.64
N LYS A 184 33.01 29.68 -11.92
CA LYS A 184 31.60 29.46 -12.28
C LYS A 184 31.10 28.08 -11.81
N VAL A 185 31.93 27.05 -11.92
CA VAL A 185 31.60 25.69 -11.48
C VAL A 185 31.52 25.63 -9.95
N PHE A 186 32.43 26.31 -9.26
CA PHE A 186 32.41 26.43 -7.80
C PHE A 186 31.13 27.07 -7.27
N HIS A 187 30.72 28.22 -7.80
CA HIS A 187 29.49 28.88 -7.38
C HIS A 187 28.24 28.06 -7.71
N ALA A 188 28.19 27.45 -8.89
CA ALA A 188 27.07 26.60 -9.29
C ALA A 188 26.98 25.34 -8.41
N SER A 189 28.11 24.69 -8.14
CA SER A 189 28.21 23.53 -7.24
C SER A 189 27.66 23.86 -5.86
N ASN A 190 28.16 24.91 -5.23
CA ASN A 190 27.75 25.32 -3.88
C ASN A 190 26.26 25.69 -3.81
N LEU A 191 25.73 26.34 -4.85
CA LEU A 191 24.31 26.65 -4.93
C LEU A 191 23.46 25.37 -5.02
N LEU A 192 23.87 24.41 -5.85
CA LEU A 192 23.12 23.18 -6.10
C LEU A 192 23.19 22.20 -4.93
N SER A 193 24.39 21.92 -4.40
CA SER A 193 24.57 20.97 -3.31
C SER A 193 24.22 21.56 -1.95
N GLY A 194 24.73 22.75 -1.63
CA GLY A 194 24.61 23.32 -0.29
C GLY A 194 23.25 23.97 -0.01
N PHE A 195 22.71 24.75 -0.96
CA PHE A 195 21.55 25.61 -0.68
C PHE A 195 20.25 25.09 -1.31
N VAL A 196 20.17 25.04 -2.63
CA VAL A 196 18.91 24.75 -3.34
C VAL A 196 18.50 23.29 -3.16
N GLY A 197 19.44 22.34 -3.28
CA GLY A 197 19.16 20.92 -3.06
C GLY A 197 18.60 20.66 -1.66
N ASN A 198 19.26 21.20 -0.64
CA ASN A 198 18.87 21.06 0.76
C ASN A 198 17.55 21.80 1.12
N ALA A 199 17.20 22.87 0.39
CA ALA A 199 15.92 23.56 0.59
C ALA A 199 14.70 22.67 0.30
N PHE A 200 14.81 21.69 -0.60
CA PHE A 200 13.73 20.74 -0.86
C PHE A 200 13.49 19.83 0.34
N ALA A 201 14.54 19.34 1.00
CA ALA A 201 14.42 18.55 2.23
C ALA A 201 13.75 19.35 3.36
N ALA A 202 14.17 20.61 3.53
CA ALA A 202 13.55 21.52 4.49
C ALA A 202 12.06 21.75 4.21
N SER A 203 11.71 21.98 2.94
CA SER A 203 10.33 22.21 2.51
C SER A 203 9.46 20.98 2.76
N PHE A 204 9.96 19.79 2.43
CA PHE A 204 9.26 18.55 2.74
C PHE A 204 9.07 18.34 4.24
N GLY A 205 10.09 18.63 5.06
CA GLY A 205 10.00 18.55 6.51
C GLY A 205 8.81 19.33 7.07
N VAL A 206 8.55 20.54 6.55
CA VAL A 206 7.38 21.36 6.94
C VAL A 206 6.07 20.73 6.48
N VAL A 207 5.99 20.30 5.22
CA VAL A 207 4.78 19.67 4.66
C VAL A 207 4.42 18.39 5.45
N ASN A 208 5.41 17.53 5.71
CA ASN A 208 5.26 16.31 6.50
C ASN A 208 4.81 16.62 7.94
N ALA A 209 5.34 17.68 8.56
CA ALA A 209 4.94 18.07 9.91
C ALA A 209 3.46 18.48 10.00
N VAL A 210 2.99 19.31 9.07
CA VAL A 210 1.59 19.73 9.01
C VAL A 210 0.67 18.52 8.86
N TRP A 211 1.02 17.62 7.94
CA TRP A 211 0.28 16.38 7.72
C TRP A 211 0.32 15.44 8.94
N SER A 212 1.48 15.31 9.58
CA SER A 212 1.66 14.51 10.79
C SER A 212 0.80 15.03 11.96
N VAL A 213 0.71 16.35 12.15
CA VAL A 213 -0.18 16.97 13.15
C VAL A 213 -1.64 16.64 12.84
N TYR A 214 -2.04 16.73 11.57
CA TYR A 214 -3.39 16.34 11.14
C TYR A 214 -3.69 14.86 11.47
N LEU A 215 -2.79 13.94 11.11
CA LEU A 215 -2.95 12.50 11.40
C LEU A 215 -3.03 12.23 12.90
N ALA A 216 -2.13 12.80 13.70
CA ALA A 216 -2.13 12.63 15.15
C ALA A 216 -3.45 13.08 15.77
N ARG A 217 -3.97 14.26 15.36
CA ARG A 217 -5.27 14.77 15.82
C ARG A 217 -6.42 13.86 15.38
N ARG A 218 -6.40 13.39 14.13
CA ARG A 218 -7.43 12.49 13.59
C ARG A 218 -7.51 11.20 14.39
N PHE A 219 -6.39 10.52 14.59
CA PHE A 219 -6.37 9.25 15.33
C PHE A 219 -6.62 9.42 16.83
N HIS A 220 -6.28 10.57 17.40
CA HIS A 220 -6.69 10.90 18.76
C HIS A 220 -8.22 11.04 18.92
N ARG A 221 -8.89 11.61 17.91
CA ARG A 221 -10.36 11.66 17.89
C ARG A 221 -10.98 10.27 17.76
N TYR A 222 -10.43 9.41 16.90
CA TYR A 222 -10.90 8.04 16.73
C TYR A 222 -10.80 7.23 18.02
N ASP A 223 -9.67 7.34 18.70
CA ASP A 223 -9.39 6.68 19.96
C ASP A 223 -10.39 7.11 21.05
N ARG A 224 -10.67 8.42 21.16
CA ARG A 224 -11.67 8.95 22.09
C ARG A 224 -13.10 8.53 21.74
N ALA A 225 -13.48 8.51 20.47
CA ALA A 225 -14.80 8.10 20.03
C ALA A 225 -15.04 6.62 20.33
N CYS A 226 -14.09 5.76 19.94
CA CYS A 226 -14.17 4.32 20.20
C CYS A 226 -14.18 3.97 21.69
N ALA A 227 -13.45 4.73 22.52
CA ALA A 227 -13.40 4.50 23.96
C ALA A 227 -14.73 4.73 24.69
N ARG A 228 -15.71 5.41 24.07
CA ARG A 228 -17.02 5.72 24.65
C ARG A 228 -18.09 4.69 24.32
N VAL A 229 -17.84 3.77 23.37
CA VAL A 229 -18.84 2.82 22.88
C VAL A 229 -18.69 1.46 23.60
N PRO A 230 -19.67 1.03 24.42
CA PRO A 230 -19.57 -0.23 25.17
C PRO A 230 -19.43 -1.49 24.30
N ALA A 231 -20.09 -1.50 23.13
CA ALA A 231 -20.04 -2.62 22.18
C ALA A 231 -18.61 -2.93 21.69
N LEU A 232 -17.70 -1.96 21.75
CA LEU A 232 -16.30 -2.12 21.36
C LEU A 232 -15.38 -2.63 22.48
N ALA A 233 -15.91 -2.90 23.68
CA ALA A 233 -15.11 -3.38 24.81
C ALA A 233 -14.20 -4.57 24.46
N PRO A 234 -14.64 -5.61 23.71
CA PRO A 234 -13.77 -6.74 23.35
C PRO A 234 -12.59 -6.37 22.44
N PHE A 235 -12.69 -5.26 21.69
CA PHE A 235 -11.69 -4.83 20.71
C PHE A 235 -10.92 -3.56 21.13
N ARG A 236 -11.19 -3.04 22.33
CA ARG A 236 -10.66 -1.75 22.80
C ARG A 236 -9.13 -1.68 22.75
N ASP A 237 -8.45 -2.74 23.18
CA ASP A 237 -6.98 -2.79 23.17
C ASP A 237 -6.43 -2.80 21.74
N ARG A 238 -7.10 -3.50 20.81
CA ARG A 238 -6.72 -3.55 19.40
C ARG A 238 -6.89 -2.19 18.73
N LEU A 239 -8.01 -1.50 18.99
CA LEU A 239 -8.28 -0.14 18.51
C LEU A 239 -7.27 0.86 19.06
N HIS A 240 -7.10 0.90 20.38
CA HIS A 240 -6.15 1.80 21.04
C HIS A 240 -4.72 1.57 20.55
N LEU A 241 -4.30 0.30 20.42
CA LEU A 241 -2.98 -0.04 19.86
C LEU A 241 -2.85 0.42 18.40
N ARG A 242 -3.86 0.22 17.56
CA ARG A 242 -3.86 0.64 16.15
C ARG A 242 -3.69 2.16 16.04
N PHE A 243 -4.50 2.93 16.75
CA PHE A 243 -4.46 4.39 16.71
C PHE A 243 -3.19 4.95 17.36
N ASN A 244 -2.69 4.34 18.43
CA ASN A 244 -1.41 4.72 19.03
C ASN A 244 -0.24 4.50 18.08
N LYS A 245 -0.21 3.41 17.32
CA LYS A 245 0.85 3.18 16.33
C LYS A 245 0.88 4.30 15.28
N PHE A 246 -0.28 4.77 14.82
CA PHE A 246 -0.35 5.91 13.91
C PHE A 246 0.07 7.23 14.56
N LYS A 247 -0.39 7.51 15.79
CA LYS A 247 0.02 8.71 16.55
C LYS A 247 1.54 8.75 16.74
N TRP A 248 2.13 7.65 17.19
CA TRP A 248 3.58 7.52 17.35
C TRP A 248 4.33 7.74 16.05
N HIS A 249 3.94 7.04 14.97
CA HIS A 249 4.58 7.23 13.68
C HIS A 249 4.47 8.67 13.18
N ALA A 250 3.30 9.29 13.27
CA ALA A 250 3.10 10.67 12.84
C ALA A 250 3.98 11.65 13.65
N VAL A 251 3.99 11.54 14.98
CA VAL A 251 4.82 12.42 15.83
C VAL A 251 6.30 12.25 15.53
N VAL A 252 6.77 10.99 15.48
CA VAL A 252 8.19 10.68 15.24
C VAL A 252 8.60 11.12 13.84
N SER A 253 7.85 10.76 12.79
CA SER A 253 8.13 11.14 11.40
C SER A 253 8.12 12.67 11.23
N GLY A 254 7.10 13.35 11.73
CA GLY A 254 6.97 14.80 11.60
C GLY A 254 8.09 15.57 12.31
N LEU A 255 8.44 15.19 13.55
CA LEU A 255 9.53 15.82 14.29
C LEU A 255 10.88 15.55 13.62
N THR A 256 11.12 14.31 13.21
CA THR A 256 12.35 13.91 12.52
C THR A 256 12.50 14.68 11.22
N GLY A 257 11.44 14.81 10.42
CA GLY A 257 11.44 15.56 9.17
C GLY A 257 11.73 17.06 9.37
N LEU A 258 11.17 17.69 10.41
CA LEU A 258 11.48 19.10 10.72
C LEU A 258 12.94 19.29 11.13
N ILE A 259 13.43 18.46 12.04
CA ILE A 259 14.81 18.56 12.53
C ILE A 259 15.78 18.26 11.39
N ALA A 260 15.51 17.23 10.59
CA ALA A 260 16.31 16.90 9.42
C ALA A 260 16.31 18.04 8.40
N GLY A 261 15.14 18.61 8.10
CA GLY A 261 15.01 19.74 7.20
C GLY A 261 15.79 20.98 7.66
N ALA A 262 15.70 21.33 8.95
CA ALA A 262 16.47 22.44 9.52
C ALA A 262 17.98 22.16 9.51
N ALA A 263 18.39 20.95 9.91
CA ALA A 263 19.79 20.54 9.92
C ALA A 263 20.38 20.50 8.50
N SER A 264 19.60 20.08 7.50
CA SER A 264 19.96 20.09 6.08
C SER A 264 20.23 21.50 5.55
N MET A 265 19.59 22.55 6.08
CA MET A 265 19.93 23.92 5.69
C MET A 265 21.23 24.39 6.33
N VAL A 266 21.54 23.88 7.51
CA VAL A 266 22.76 24.21 8.26
C VAL A 266 24.00 23.59 7.60
N THR A 267 23.89 22.40 7.02
CA THR A 267 25.01 21.69 6.38
C THR A 267 25.69 22.48 5.28
N ALA A 268 24.99 23.42 4.65
CA ALA A 268 25.54 24.34 3.65
C ALA A 268 26.74 25.14 4.14
N LYS A 269 26.82 25.39 5.45
CA LYS A 269 27.87 26.22 6.07
C LYS A 269 28.57 25.58 7.26
N MET A 270 27.93 24.62 7.94
CA MET A 270 28.41 24.10 9.21
C MET A 270 28.33 22.57 9.27
N TRP A 271 29.49 21.95 9.48
CA TRP A 271 29.62 20.48 9.48
C TRP A 271 28.81 19.79 10.58
N TRP A 272 28.56 20.46 11.72
CA TRP A 272 27.79 19.89 12.83
C TRP A 272 26.32 19.66 12.46
N GLY A 273 25.81 20.27 11.39
CA GLY A 273 24.48 19.93 10.83
C GLY A 273 24.38 18.45 10.46
N TYR A 274 25.47 17.85 9.95
CA TYR A 274 25.51 16.42 9.62
C TYR A 274 25.46 15.52 10.86
N VAL A 275 26.01 15.98 12.00
CA VAL A 275 25.92 15.26 13.28
C VAL A 275 24.47 15.18 13.75
N VAL A 276 23.68 16.25 13.53
CA VAL A 276 22.25 16.28 13.85
C VAL A 276 21.43 15.45 12.84
N LEU A 277 21.82 15.44 11.56
CA LEU A 277 21.13 14.65 10.53
C LEU A 277 21.26 13.14 10.73
N ALA A 278 22.41 12.65 11.18
CA ALA A 278 22.68 11.22 11.34
C ALA A 278 21.59 10.46 12.15
N PRO A 279 21.21 10.88 13.38
CA PRO A 279 20.12 10.22 14.11
C PRO A 279 18.77 10.35 13.40
N CYS A 280 18.49 11.45 12.71
CA CYS A 280 17.25 11.62 11.94
C CYS A 280 17.15 10.63 10.79
N MET A 281 18.25 10.39 10.07
CA MET A 281 18.30 9.39 8.98
C MET A 281 18.03 7.97 9.49
N VAL A 282 18.63 7.58 10.62
CA VAL A 282 18.37 6.28 11.26
C VAL A 282 16.89 6.15 11.65
N LEU A 283 16.33 7.22 12.22
CA LEU A 283 14.94 7.24 12.64
C LEU A 283 13.98 7.18 11.44
N GLN A 284 14.33 7.81 10.31
CA GLN A 284 13.53 7.72 9.08
C GLN A 284 13.52 6.29 8.50
N VAL A 285 14.66 5.58 8.53
CA VAL A 285 14.72 4.16 8.17
C VAL A 285 13.84 3.33 9.10
N ALA A 286 13.87 3.59 10.41
CA ALA A 286 13.04 2.92 11.39
C ALA A 286 11.54 3.20 11.15
N CYS A 287 11.16 4.46 10.87
CA CYS A 287 9.80 4.86 10.51
C CYS A 287 9.30 4.16 9.24
N ASN A 288 10.11 4.12 8.17
CA ASN A 288 9.78 3.40 6.94
C ASN A 288 9.53 1.90 7.22
N ARG A 289 10.42 1.26 7.99
CA ARG A 289 10.24 -0.15 8.39
C ARG A 289 8.98 -0.34 9.22
N PHE A 290 8.76 0.54 10.20
CA PHE A 290 7.60 0.50 11.07
C PHE A 290 6.29 0.64 10.28
N TRP A 291 6.25 1.56 9.31
CA TRP A 291 5.12 1.72 8.41
C TRP A 291 4.84 0.42 7.67
N ARG A 292 5.85 -0.12 7.00
CA ARG A 292 5.71 -1.32 6.14
C ARG A 292 5.25 -2.55 6.91
N VAL A 293 5.67 -2.71 8.16
CA VAL A 293 5.37 -3.90 8.97
C VAL A 293 4.08 -3.72 9.78
N HIS A 294 3.88 -2.56 10.41
CA HIS A 294 2.85 -2.37 11.43
C HIS A 294 1.68 -1.49 11.01
N LEU A 295 1.87 -0.54 10.07
CA LEU A 295 0.81 0.40 9.67
C LEU A 295 0.18 0.03 8.34
N GLY A 296 0.98 -0.11 7.30
CA GLY A 296 0.51 -0.42 5.95
C GLY A 296 -0.24 -1.75 5.88
N TYR A 297 -1.16 -1.82 4.95
CA TYR A 297 -1.96 -3.01 4.65
C TYR A 297 -2.32 -3.01 3.17
N ASP A 298 -2.72 -4.17 2.68
CA ASP A 298 -3.32 -4.33 1.36
C ASP A 298 -4.83 -4.54 1.54
N ARG A 299 -5.64 -4.00 0.63
CA ARG A 299 -7.08 -4.26 0.62
C ARG A 299 -7.65 -4.25 -0.81
N PRO A 300 -8.75 -4.97 -1.08
CA PRO A 300 -9.48 -4.81 -2.32
C PRO A 300 -10.07 -3.39 -2.42
N VAL A 301 -10.04 -2.86 -3.63
CA VAL A 301 -10.57 -1.54 -4.00
C VAL A 301 -11.91 -1.78 -4.67
N VAL A 302 -12.96 -1.12 -4.17
CA VAL A 302 -14.30 -1.26 -4.74
C VAL A 302 -14.36 -0.50 -6.07
N SER A 303 -14.94 -1.15 -7.07
CA SER A 303 -15.08 -0.62 -8.42
C SER A 303 -16.35 -1.12 -9.08
N ASP A 304 -16.77 -0.46 -10.15
CA ASP A 304 -17.95 -0.81 -10.93
C ASP A 304 -17.84 -2.20 -11.61
N TYR A 305 -16.61 -2.68 -11.87
CA TYR A 305 -16.36 -4.04 -12.37
C TYR A 305 -16.55 -5.14 -11.33
N ASP A 306 -16.50 -4.78 -10.05
CA ASP A 306 -16.78 -5.67 -8.91
C ASP A 306 -18.30 -5.71 -8.64
N GLN A 307 -19.06 -5.55 -9.74
CA GLN A 307 -20.44 -5.14 -9.81
C GLN A 307 -21.24 -5.99 -8.85
N ARG A 308 -21.70 -5.38 -7.76
CA ARG A 308 -22.64 -5.97 -6.80
C ARG A 308 -22.10 -7.09 -5.88
N GLY A 309 -20.78 -7.30 -5.78
CA GLY A 309 -20.21 -8.35 -4.91
C GLY A 309 -19.92 -7.89 -3.49
N ILE A 310 -18.85 -7.11 -3.31
CA ILE A 310 -18.31 -6.77 -1.98
C ILE A 310 -19.26 -5.85 -1.20
N LEU A 311 -19.70 -4.75 -1.81
CA LEU A 311 -20.62 -3.83 -1.14
C LEU A 311 -21.99 -4.47 -0.92
N LEU A 312 -22.50 -5.24 -1.87
CA LEU A 312 -23.81 -5.86 -1.76
C LEU A 312 -23.81 -7.06 -0.80
N ARG A 313 -22.69 -7.76 -0.64
CA ARG A 313 -22.48 -8.72 0.46
C ARG A 313 -22.39 -8.00 1.81
N GLU A 314 -21.62 -6.91 1.91
CA GLU A 314 -21.65 -6.06 3.12
C GLU A 314 -23.07 -5.54 3.39
N THR A 315 -23.86 -5.18 2.36
CA THR A 315 -25.28 -4.78 2.47
C THR A 315 -26.23 -5.96 2.78
N GLN A 316 -25.95 -7.16 2.30
CA GLN A 316 -26.79 -8.33 2.51
C GLN A 316 -26.56 -8.92 3.90
N GLU A 317 -25.31 -8.90 4.38
CA GLU A 317 -24.97 -9.14 5.80
C GLU A 317 -25.66 -8.09 6.72
N ILE A 318 -25.81 -6.84 6.27
CA ILE A 318 -26.61 -5.81 6.97
C ILE A 318 -28.11 -6.12 6.97
N ARG A 319 -28.66 -6.65 5.87
CA ARG A 319 -30.10 -6.89 5.72
C ARG A 319 -30.59 -8.19 6.36
N ASP A 320 -29.74 -9.21 6.40
CA ASP A 320 -30.12 -10.55 6.87
C ASP A 320 -29.92 -10.72 8.39
N GLU A 321 -29.17 -9.83 9.06
CA GLU A 321 -29.00 -9.84 10.52
C GLU A 321 -29.63 -8.62 11.19
N GLU A 322 -30.62 -8.86 12.06
CA GLU A 322 -31.24 -7.88 12.98
C GLU A 322 -30.26 -7.43 14.10
N LYS A 323 -28.95 -7.37 13.81
CA LYS A 323 -27.87 -7.08 14.77
C LYS A 323 -27.25 -5.72 14.56
N ASP A 324 -27.09 -5.01 15.67
CA ASP A 324 -26.70 -3.60 15.80
C ASP A 324 -25.30 -3.18 15.26
N ALA A 325 -24.52 -3.99 14.53
CA ALA A 325 -23.26 -3.51 13.92
C ALA A 325 -22.60 -4.50 12.91
N PRO A 326 -22.88 -4.44 11.60
CA PRO A 326 -22.28 -5.32 10.56
C PRO A 326 -20.74 -5.30 10.54
N LEU A 327 -20.14 -4.13 10.77
CA LEU A 327 -18.69 -3.98 10.81
C LEU A 327 -18.05 -4.66 12.04
N LEU A 328 -18.77 -4.71 13.15
CA LEU A 328 -18.30 -5.34 14.38
C LEU A 328 -18.24 -6.86 14.21
N ASP A 329 -19.26 -7.43 13.58
CA ASP A 329 -19.32 -8.87 13.28
C ASP A 329 -18.25 -9.27 12.25
N SER A 330 -18.03 -8.43 11.23
CA SER A 330 -16.93 -8.63 10.27
C SER A 330 -15.55 -8.57 10.97
N LEU A 331 -15.37 -7.64 11.92
CA LEU A 331 -14.15 -7.53 12.72
C LEU A 331 -13.96 -8.74 13.63
N ALA A 332 -15.01 -9.17 14.33
CA ALA A 332 -15.00 -10.34 15.19
C ALA A 332 -14.62 -11.59 14.40
N THR A 333 -15.28 -11.83 13.27
CA THR A 333 -15.01 -12.94 12.35
C THR A 333 -13.58 -12.90 11.82
N THR A 334 -13.08 -11.73 11.42
CA THR A 334 -11.71 -11.58 10.94
C THR A 334 -10.69 -11.94 12.04
N VAL A 335 -10.93 -11.51 13.28
CA VAL A 335 -10.05 -11.78 14.42
C VAL A 335 -10.08 -13.28 14.80
N THR A 336 -11.25 -13.91 14.82
CA THR A 336 -11.37 -15.34 15.12
C THR A 336 -10.64 -16.19 14.06
N LEU A 337 -10.83 -15.88 12.78
CA LEU A 337 -10.13 -16.55 11.67
C LEU A 337 -8.62 -16.35 11.75
N TYR A 338 -8.15 -15.12 12.02
CA TYR A 338 -6.73 -14.82 12.15
C TYR A 338 -6.07 -15.64 13.27
N ASN A 339 -6.76 -15.79 14.41
CA ASN A 339 -6.29 -16.59 15.53
C ASN A 339 -6.33 -18.09 15.20
N ALA A 340 -7.41 -18.57 14.55
CA ALA A 340 -7.58 -19.98 14.17
C ALA A 340 -6.49 -20.45 13.20
N LEU A 341 -6.15 -19.64 12.18
CA LEU A 341 -5.05 -19.96 11.25
C LEU A 341 -3.65 -19.84 11.88
N GLY A 342 -3.55 -19.23 13.07
CA GLY A 342 -2.30 -19.08 13.80
C GLY A 342 -1.97 -20.21 14.76
N ALA A 343 -2.97 -20.98 15.19
CA ALA A 343 -2.77 -22.18 15.98
C ALA A 343 -2.27 -23.34 15.10
N LEU A 344 -1.58 -24.34 15.69
CA LEU A 344 -1.31 -25.59 14.98
C LEU A 344 -2.62 -26.15 14.42
N PRO A 345 -2.62 -26.78 13.22
CA PRO A 345 -3.82 -27.32 12.60
C PRO A 345 -4.38 -28.44 13.47
N SER A 346 -5.23 -28.04 14.42
CA SER A 346 -6.15 -28.93 15.11
C SER A 346 -7.39 -29.00 14.23
N PRO A 347 -7.99 -30.18 14.03
CA PRO A 347 -9.26 -30.27 13.35
C PRO A 347 -10.27 -29.42 14.13
N SER A 348 -10.63 -28.28 13.55
CA SER A 348 -11.75 -27.46 14.00
C SER A 348 -12.97 -27.93 13.21
N GLU A 349 -14.16 -27.91 13.80
CA GLU A 349 -15.41 -28.22 13.10
C GLU A 349 -15.57 -27.39 11.81
N ALA A 350 -14.91 -26.23 11.71
CA ALA A 350 -15.01 -25.30 10.59
C ALA A 350 -14.01 -25.52 9.44
N LEU A 351 -12.92 -26.30 9.62
CA LEU A 351 -11.88 -26.44 8.59
C LEU A 351 -11.19 -27.82 8.62
N ASP A 352 -11.43 -28.62 7.58
CA ASP A 352 -10.70 -29.86 7.35
C ASP A 352 -9.43 -29.59 6.53
N TRP A 353 -8.29 -29.64 7.21
CA TRP A 353 -6.99 -29.43 6.58
C TRP A 353 -6.61 -30.55 5.61
N THR A 354 -7.24 -31.73 5.66
CA THR A 354 -6.86 -32.92 4.87
C THR A 354 -7.40 -32.91 3.44
N ARG A 355 -8.46 -32.14 3.20
CA ARG A 355 -9.28 -32.13 2.00
C ARG A 355 -9.11 -30.84 1.19
N LEU A 356 -8.76 -30.96 -0.09
CA LEU A 356 -8.56 -29.80 -0.98
C LEU A 356 -9.85 -29.00 -1.18
N ASP A 357 -10.98 -29.69 -1.36
CA ASP A 357 -12.31 -29.10 -1.48
C ASP A 357 -12.68 -28.27 -0.24
N SER A 358 -12.42 -28.78 0.97
CA SER A 358 -12.66 -28.04 2.21
C SER A 358 -11.79 -26.78 2.30
N LEU A 359 -10.49 -26.88 1.96
CA LEU A 359 -9.58 -25.73 1.95
C LEU A 359 -10.00 -24.67 0.94
N VAL A 360 -10.34 -25.07 -0.29
CA VAL A 360 -10.78 -24.15 -1.35
C VAL A 360 -12.11 -23.50 -0.97
N GLN A 361 -13.06 -24.27 -0.43
CA GLN A 361 -14.33 -23.74 0.04
C GLN A 361 -14.13 -22.71 1.16
N PHE A 362 -13.26 -23.01 2.13
CA PHE A 362 -12.90 -22.06 3.18
C PHE A 362 -12.28 -20.78 2.63
N ILE A 363 -11.39 -20.89 1.64
CA ILE A 363 -10.76 -19.73 0.97
C ILE A 363 -11.81 -18.86 0.26
N ILE A 364 -12.81 -19.46 -0.38
CA ILE A 364 -13.90 -18.74 -1.04
C ILE A 364 -14.79 -18.05 -0.01
N THR A 365 -15.25 -18.79 1.00
CA THR A 365 -16.17 -18.28 2.02
C THR A 365 -15.61 -17.05 2.75
N ASN A 366 -14.28 -16.99 2.89
CA ASN A 366 -13.57 -15.91 3.60
C ASN A 366 -12.91 -14.85 2.68
N ASP A 367 -13.26 -14.80 1.39
CA ASP A 367 -12.75 -13.82 0.41
C ASP A 367 -11.22 -13.83 0.23
N LEU A 368 -10.60 -15.00 0.36
CA LEU A 368 -9.15 -15.17 0.22
C LEU A 368 -8.74 -15.61 -1.19
N PHE A 369 -9.70 -15.97 -2.04
CA PHE A 369 -9.46 -16.55 -3.37
C PHE A 369 -8.57 -15.68 -4.27
N ASP A 370 -8.81 -14.37 -4.33
CA ASP A 370 -8.01 -13.44 -5.13
C ASP A 370 -6.54 -13.43 -4.72
N SER A 371 -6.32 -13.40 -3.42
CA SER A 371 -4.99 -13.38 -2.86
C SER A 371 -4.29 -14.74 -2.94
N LEU A 372 -5.02 -15.86 -2.94
CA LEU A 372 -4.49 -17.18 -3.28
C LEU A 372 -4.00 -17.20 -4.73
N CYS A 373 -4.81 -16.76 -5.68
CA CYS A 373 -4.43 -16.76 -7.09
C CYS A 373 -3.23 -15.82 -7.37
N ASP A 374 -3.19 -14.64 -6.74
CA ASP A 374 -2.04 -13.74 -6.83
C ASP A 374 -0.77 -14.37 -6.21
N TRP A 375 -0.92 -15.13 -5.12
CA TRP A 375 0.17 -15.87 -4.49
C TRP A 375 0.67 -17.01 -5.39
N LEU A 376 -0.22 -17.85 -5.92
CA LEU A 376 0.11 -18.95 -6.85
C LEU A 376 0.81 -18.42 -8.12
N ALA A 377 0.39 -17.25 -8.60
CA ALA A 377 0.97 -16.60 -9.78
C ALA A 377 2.41 -16.11 -9.56
N ARG A 378 2.77 -15.67 -8.35
CA ARG A 378 3.99 -14.90 -8.11
C ARG A 378 5.00 -15.54 -7.17
N ASP A 379 4.54 -16.36 -6.22
CA ASP A 379 5.44 -16.92 -5.22
C ASP A 379 6.37 -17.95 -5.88
N LYS A 380 7.65 -17.84 -5.54
CA LYS A 380 8.72 -18.70 -6.07
C LYS A 380 8.67 -20.10 -5.47
N SER A 381 8.04 -20.27 -4.31
CA SER A 381 7.87 -21.60 -3.69
C SER A 381 6.91 -22.49 -4.47
N VAL A 382 6.06 -21.90 -5.32
CA VAL A 382 5.06 -22.63 -6.10
C VAL A 382 5.76 -23.31 -7.30
N PRO A 383 5.69 -24.65 -7.40
CA PRO A 383 6.24 -25.41 -8.53
C PRO A 383 5.65 -24.96 -9.87
N SER A 384 6.45 -24.99 -10.93
CA SER A 384 6.03 -24.53 -12.26
C SER A 384 4.93 -25.40 -12.88
N ASP A 385 4.98 -26.71 -12.66
CA ASP A 385 3.97 -27.68 -13.08
C ASP A 385 2.59 -27.41 -12.45
N VAL A 386 2.54 -27.15 -11.14
CA VAL A 386 1.30 -26.74 -10.47
C VAL A 386 0.82 -25.40 -11.00
N ARG A 387 1.72 -24.43 -11.19
CA ARG A 387 1.38 -23.11 -11.73
C ARG A 387 0.77 -23.23 -13.12
N ASP A 388 1.39 -23.98 -14.02
CA ASP A 388 0.94 -24.13 -15.40
C ASP A 388 -0.39 -24.91 -15.47
N ALA A 389 -0.60 -25.89 -14.58
CA ALA A 389 -1.87 -26.60 -14.46
C ALA A 389 -3.02 -25.70 -13.95
N VAL A 390 -2.75 -24.83 -12.96
CA VAL A 390 -3.73 -23.86 -12.42
C VAL A 390 -4.14 -22.85 -13.50
N PHE A 391 -3.18 -22.27 -14.21
CA PHE A 391 -3.46 -21.23 -15.21
C PHE A 391 -3.75 -21.80 -16.61
N ARG A 392 -3.94 -23.13 -16.74
CA ARG A 392 -4.34 -23.87 -17.95
C ARG A 392 -3.69 -23.35 -19.24
N LEU A 393 -2.36 -23.29 -19.26
CA LEU A 393 -1.64 -22.96 -20.48
C LEU A 393 -1.74 -24.12 -21.49
N PRO A 394 -2.24 -23.91 -22.73
CA PRO A 394 -1.75 -24.71 -23.83
C PRO A 394 -0.24 -24.41 -24.00
N ALA A 395 0.53 -25.38 -24.48
CA ALA A 395 1.99 -25.31 -24.66
C ALA A 395 2.50 -24.20 -25.61
N SER A 396 1.68 -23.21 -25.95
CA SER A 396 2.00 -22.08 -26.81
C SER A 396 2.62 -20.92 -26.02
N ASP A 397 3.72 -20.38 -26.54
CA ASP A 397 4.55 -19.33 -25.95
C ASP A 397 3.93 -17.92 -26.12
N ALA A 398 2.60 -17.81 -26.20
CA ALA A 398 1.91 -16.55 -26.42
C ALA A 398 2.16 -15.56 -25.28
N GLU A 399 2.65 -14.36 -25.65
CA GLU A 399 3.15 -13.36 -24.69
C GLU A 399 2.03 -12.63 -23.92
N HIS A 400 0.79 -12.70 -24.41
CA HIS A 400 -0.40 -12.06 -23.86
C HIS A 400 -1.57 -13.05 -23.86
N VAL A 401 -1.69 -13.84 -22.78
CA VAL A 401 -2.83 -14.74 -22.55
C VAL A 401 -3.60 -14.23 -21.34
N GLU A 402 -4.90 -14.02 -21.52
CA GLU A 402 -5.84 -13.69 -20.46
C GLU A 402 -6.61 -14.95 -20.08
N VAL A 403 -6.57 -15.29 -18.79
CA VAL A 403 -7.20 -16.48 -18.24
C VAL A 403 -8.13 -16.07 -17.12
N THR A 404 -9.39 -16.48 -17.22
CA THR A 404 -10.37 -16.35 -16.14
C THR A 404 -10.34 -17.61 -15.28
N LEU A 405 -10.02 -17.44 -14.01
CA LEU A 405 -10.00 -18.49 -13.01
C LEU A 405 -11.28 -18.47 -12.18
N THR A 406 -11.85 -19.66 -12.01
CA THR A 406 -12.93 -19.95 -11.07
C THR A 406 -12.42 -21.00 -10.06
N PRO A 407 -13.06 -21.13 -8.89
CA PRO A 407 -12.68 -22.15 -7.92
C PRO A 407 -12.74 -23.59 -8.47
N GLU A 408 -13.67 -23.85 -9.38
CA GLU A 408 -13.78 -25.14 -10.07
C GLU A 408 -12.52 -25.47 -10.89
N HIS A 409 -11.84 -24.46 -11.43
CA HIS A 409 -10.58 -24.66 -12.13
C HIS A 409 -9.47 -25.18 -11.21
N LEU A 410 -9.46 -24.79 -9.93
CA LEU A 410 -8.51 -25.34 -8.95
C LEU A 410 -8.82 -26.79 -8.58
N LEU A 411 -10.10 -27.13 -8.49
CA LEU A 411 -10.54 -28.49 -8.14
C LEU A 411 -10.38 -29.47 -9.31
N ALA A 412 -10.42 -28.98 -10.55
CA ALA A 412 -10.26 -29.76 -11.77
C ALA A 412 -8.80 -30.04 -12.18
N ILE A 413 -7.82 -29.73 -11.32
CA ILE A 413 -6.39 -30.00 -11.58
C ILE A 413 -6.13 -31.51 -11.55
N PRO A 414 -5.17 -32.02 -12.36
CA PRO A 414 -4.83 -33.45 -12.39
C PRO A 414 -4.57 -34.03 -10.99
N LEU A 415 -5.11 -35.22 -10.73
CA LEU A 415 -4.98 -35.96 -9.46
C LEU A 415 -3.56 -35.98 -8.86
N PRO A 416 -2.47 -36.19 -9.64
CA PRO A 416 -1.11 -36.18 -9.10
C PRO A 416 -0.70 -34.84 -8.47
N LEU A 417 -1.25 -33.73 -8.95
CA LEU A 417 -0.93 -32.37 -8.50
C LEU A 417 -1.89 -31.89 -7.40
N GLN A 418 -3.02 -32.55 -7.17
CA GLN A 418 -3.98 -32.16 -6.13
C GLN A 418 -3.38 -32.23 -4.72
N ALA A 419 -2.52 -33.22 -4.45
CA ALA A 419 -1.82 -33.34 -3.16
C ALA A 419 -0.86 -32.16 -2.92
N GLN A 420 -0.11 -31.76 -3.96
CA GLN A 420 0.79 -30.61 -3.89
C GLN A 420 0.02 -29.31 -3.74
N LEU A 421 -1.06 -29.12 -4.51
CA LEU A 421 -1.92 -27.93 -4.39
C LEU A 421 -2.53 -27.81 -3.01
N ARG A 422 -2.97 -28.94 -2.42
CA ARG A 422 -3.46 -28.95 -1.04
C ARG A 422 -2.41 -28.43 -0.07
N ASP A 423 -1.18 -28.93 -0.14
CA ASP A 423 -0.11 -28.50 0.76
C ASP A 423 0.25 -27.01 0.55
N LEU A 424 0.20 -26.53 -0.70
CA LEU A 424 0.32 -25.12 -1.02
C LEU A 424 -0.82 -24.27 -0.43
N CYS A 425 -2.07 -24.73 -0.49
CA CYS A 425 -3.20 -24.04 0.15
C CYS A 425 -3.03 -23.96 1.67
N ARG A 426 -2.54 -25.01 2.33
CA ARG A 426 -2.21 -24.99 3.76
C ARG A 426 -1.13 -23.96 4.07
N GLN A 427 -0.04 -23.99 3.31
CA GLN A 427 1.07 -23.05 3.46
C GLN A 427 0.60 -21.61 3.25
N TYR A 428 -0.22 -21.38 2.23
CA TYR A 428 -0.82 -20.09 1.96
C TYR A 428 -1.66 -19.62 3.16
N LEU A 429 -2.59 -20.44 3.67
CA LEU A 429 -3.46 -20.06 4.79
C LEU A 429 -2.68 -19.70 6.06
N GLN A 430 -1.63 -20.47 6.39
CA GLN A 430 -0.81 -20.24 7.58
C GLN A 430 0.10 -19.00 7.48
N HIS A 431 0.40 -18.54 6.26
CA HIS A 431 1.29 -17.40 6.01
C HIS A 431 0.60 -16.24 5.31
N ALA A 432 0.44 -16.32 3.99
CA ALA A 432 -0.07 -15.22 3.16
C ALA A 432 -1.54 -14.91 3.46
N GLY A 433 -2.40 -15.92 3.60
CA GLY A 433 -3.80 -15.77 3.99
C GLY A 433 -3.96 -15.13 5.36
N ARG A 434 -3.19 -15.60 6.36
CA ARG A 434 -3.16 -14.98 7.69
C ARG A 434 -2.71 -13.51 7.65
N LYS A 435 -1.79 -13.15 6.74
CA LYS A 435 -1.39 -11.75 6.53
C LYS A 435 -2.51 -10.91 5.91
N VAL A 436 -3.30 -11.47 4.98
CA VAL A 436 -4.49 -10.81 4.42
C VAL A 436 -5.53 -10.55 5.52
N LEU A 437 -5.78 -11.50 6.42
CA LEU A 437 -6.68 -11.30 7.56
C LEU A 437 -6.17 -10.22 8.53
N LEU A 438 -4.86 -10.18 8.81
CA LEU A 438 -4.26 -9.10 9.61
C LEU A 438 -4.46 -7.73 8.95
N TYR A 439 -4.38 -7.66 7.62
CA TYR A 439 -4.61 -6.45 6.86
C TYR A 439 -6.09 -6.04 6.84
N ARG A 440 -7.00 -7.01 6.70
CA ARG A 440 -8.44 -6.81 6.84
C ARG A 440 -8.79 -6.29 8.23
N GLU A 441 -8.22 -6.86 9.29
CA GLU A 441 -8.39 -6.38 10.67
C GLU A 441 -7.94 -4.91 10.81
N ARG A 442 -6.75 -4.57 10.32
CA ARG A 442 -6.23 -3.20 10.35
C ARG A 442 -7.16 -2.20 9.68
N TYR A 443 -7.70 -2.58 8.53
CA TYR A 443 -8.66 -1.77 7.78
C TYR A 443 -9.98 -1.62 8.54
N LEU A 444 -10.56 -2.71 9.05
CA LEU A 444 -11.81 -2.68 9.81
C LEU A 444 -11.71 -1.84 11.09
N LEU A 445 -10.59 -1.92 11.81
CA LEU A 445 -10.35 -1.06 12.98
C LEU A 445 -10.36 0.43 12.63
N GLU A 446 -9.83 0.80 11.46
CA GLU A 446 -9.89 2.19 10.98
C GLU A 446 -11.28 2.61 10.50
N MET A 447 -12.00 1.69 9.85
CA MET A 447 -13.39 1.90 9.45
C MET A 447 -14.27 2.20 10.66
N MET A 448 -14.14 1.42 11.74
CA MET A 448 -14.84 1.66 13.00
C MET A 448 -14.52 3.04 13.59
N GLY A 449 -13.22 3.42 13.61
CA GLY A 449 -12.82 4.75 14.07
C GLY A 449 -13.39 5.87 13.21
N SER A 450 -13.48 5.67 11.89
CA SER A 450 -14.02 6.65 10.96
C SER A 450 -15.53 6.79 11.05
N MET A 451 -16.25 5.69 11.27
CA MET A 451 -17.71 5.68 11.45
C MET A 451 -18.08 6.46 12.73
N LEU A 452 -17.50 6.08 13.87
CA LEU A 452 -17.87 6.64 15.18
C LEU A 452 -17.41 8.08 15.39
N SER A 453 -16.28 8.48 14.81
CA SER A 453 -15.78 9.85 14.97
C SER A 453 -16.68 10.89 14.30
N ARG A 454 -17.46 10.50 13.28
CA ARG A 454 -18.40 11.39 12.60
C ARG A 454 -19.71 11.54 13.34
N GLU A 455 -20.10 10.58 14.17
CA GLU A 455 -21.26 10.68 15.05
C GLU A 455 -21.04 11.64 16.22
N SER A 456 -19.77 11.93 16.53
CA SER A 456 -19.38 12.84 17.61
C SER A 456 -19.16 14.29 17.17
N GLU A 457 -19.30 14.58 15.87
CA GLU A 457 -19.33 15.92 15.27
C GLU A 457 -20.78 16.34 15.05
#